data_AF-A0A5A7VTA3-F1
#
_entry.id   AF-A0A5A7VTA3-F1
#
_cell.length_a   1.000
_cell.length_b   1.000
_cell.length_c   1.000
_cell.angle_alpha   90.00
_cell.angle_beta   90.00
_cell.angle_gamma   90.00
#
_symmetry.space_group_name_H-M   'P 1'
#
loop_
_entity.id
_entity.type
_entity.pdbx_description
1 polymer ?
#
loop_
_entity_poly.entity_id
_entity_poly.type
_entity_poly.pdbx_seq_one_letter_code
_entity_poly.pdbx_strand_id
1 'polypeptide(L)'
;MSANVENRLHELESLTRSYARYSRSAGGMSSVLGGVLCLIVYLGGPLLPATPATRAVLIAIPAAWLLAKGWMVRRYYQRMGHVEQLETPQERHMHWFCVAVTLLVAVILTTSIGMTARQHAWSLPAGMLGYLALLWLLVVAAWRWLRSPLDFIVGTFLFCQAAVVSAGGFYPLIGTTHTHQGMLMSLVALMFPLAALAMIARGVAEHRQFRELRLRLGQLRGAPAGES
;
A
#
# COMPACT_ATOMS: atom_id res chain seq x y z
N MET A 1 8.95 46.77 3.14
CA MET A 1 8.20 45.50 3.06
C MET A 1 8.20 44.91 4.46
N SER A 2 7.05 44.77 5.11
CA SER A 2 6.99 44.57 6.57
C SER A 2 7.33 43.13 6.96
N ALA A 3 7.99 42.95 8.11
CA ALA A 3 8.32 41.63 8.68
C ALA A 3 7.11 40.69 8.81
N ASN A 4 5.89 41.24 8.83
CA ASN A 4 4.64 40.50 8.82
C ASN A 4 4.36 39.80 7.47
N VAL A 5 4.73 40.41 6.35
CA VAL A 5 4.64 39.79 5.01
C VAL A 5 5.65 38.67 4.87
N GLU A 6 6.88 38.87 5.35
CA GLU A 6 7.94 37.87 5.31
C GLU A 6 7.60 36.64 6.18
N ASN A 7 7.10 36.86 7.40
CA ASN A 7 6.61 35.77 8.26
C ASN A 7 5.45 35.01 7.62
N ARG A 8 4.48 35.70 7.00
CA ARG A 8 3.37 35.04 6.29
C ARG A 8 3.86 34.22 5.10
N LEU A 9 4.83 34.71 4.34
CA LEU A 9 5.41 33.99 3.20
C LEU A 9 6.13 32.72 3.68
N HIS A 10 6.94 32.81 4.74
CA HIS A 10 7.59 31.64 5.33
C HIS A 10 6.60 30.63 5.91
N GLU A 11 5.54 31.10 6.57
CA GLU A 11 4.48 30.22 7.08
C GLU A 11 3.76 29.52 5.92
N LEU A 12 3.38 30.25 4.86
CA LEU A 12 2.79 29.68 3.65
C LEU A 12 3.71 28.67 2.97
N GLU A 13 5.01 28.96 2.87
CA GLU A 13 5.98 28.04 2.28
C GLU A 13 6.08 26.74 3.10
N SER A 14 6.16 26.85 4.42
CA SER A 14 6.23 25.69 5.33
C SER A 14 4.97 24.83 5.29
N LEU A 15 3.79 25.47 5.21
CA LEU A 15 2.49 24.80 5.09
C LEU A 15 2.35 24.12 3.73
N THR A 16 2.81 24.77 2.67
CA THR A 16 2.78 24.22 1.30
C THR A 16 3.72 23.02 1.18
N ARG A 17 4.91 23.08 1.80
CA ARG A 17 5.85 21.95 1.88
C ARG A 17 5.28 20.78 2.68
N SER A 18 4.57 21.06 3.77
CA SER A 18 3.86 20.05 4.57
C SER A 18 2.68 19.44 3.81
N TYR A 19 1.97 20.24 3.01
CA TYR A 19 0.89 19.79 2.13
C TYR A 19 1.40 18.93 0.97
N ALA A 20 2.56 19.26 0.41
CA ALA A 20 3.21 18.51 -0.67
C ALA A 20 3.46 17.04 -0.31
N ARG A 21 3.67 16.73 0.98
CA ARG A 21 3.83 15.36 1.48
C ARG A 21 2.60 14.48 1.22
N TYR A 22 1.39 15.05 1.23
CA TYR A 22 0.15 14.32 0.93
C TYR A 22 -0.03 14.00 -0.56
N SER A 23 0.85 14.48 -1.45
CA SER A 23 0.87 14.05 -2.85
C SER A 23 1.53 12.68 -3.06
N ARG A 24 2.44 12.28 -2.16
CA ARG A 24 3.30 11.10 -2.35
C ARG A 24 3.45 10.21 -1.11
N SER A 25 3.74 10.78 0.06
CA SER A 25 4.25 10.04 1.23
C SER A 25 3.24 9.87 2.37
N ALA A 26 2.27 10.76 2.50
CA ALA A 26 1.20 10.64 3.50
C ALA A 26 -0.06 10.06 2.85
N GLY A 27 -0.30 8.77 3.08
CA GLY A 27 -1.48 8.07 2.58
C GLY A 27 -2.74 8.40 3.38
N GLY A 28 -2.60 8.81 4.65
CA GLY A 28 -3.72 9.15 5.52
C GLY A 28 -4.82 8.07 5.50
N MET A 29 -5.99 8.39 4.95
CA MET A 29 -7.10 7.43 4.84
C MET A 29 -6.81 6.24 3.92
N SER A 30 -5.96 6.37 2.89
CA SER A 30 -5.60 5.21 2.06
C SER A 30 -4.76 4.19 2.82
N SER A 31 -3.98 4.66 3.81
CA SER A 31 -3.20 3.80 4.69
C SER A 31 -4.09 3.08 5.69
N VAL A 32 -5.08 3.77 6.26
CA VAL A 32 -6.12 3.12 7.08
C VAL A 32 -6.86 2.05 6.29
N LEU A 33 -7.31 2.38 5.08
CA LEU A 33 -8.04 1.44 4.23
C LEU A 33 -7.18 0.23 3.83
N GLY A 34 -5.89 0.45 3.52
CA GLY A 34 -4.94 -0.63 3.26
C GLY A 34 -4.75 -1.56 4.45
N GLY A 35 -4.56 -1.02 5.66
CA GLY A 35 -4.44 -1.81 6.87
C GLY A 35 -5.73 -2.57 7.22
N VAL A 36 -6.89 -1.95 7.08
CA VAL A 36 -8.18 -2.63 7.30
C VAL A 36 -8.38 -3.78 6.31
N LEU A 37 -8.11 -3.55 5.02
CA LEU A 37 -8.18 -4.61 4.01
C LEU A 37 -7.19 -5.73 4.30
N CYS A 38 -5.97 -5.40 4.74
CA CYS A 38 -4.97 -6.39 5.16
C CYS A 38 -5.49 -7.28 6.29
N LEU A 39 -6.12 -6.71 7.31
CA LEU A 39 -6.71 -7.47 8.42
C LEU A 39 -7.87 -8.35 7.95
N ILE A 40 -8.76 -7.81 7.12
CA ILE A 40 -9.88 -8.56 6.54
C ILE A 40 -9.36 -9.75 5.73
N VAL A 41 -8.33 -9.56 4.92
CA VAL A 41 -7.75 -10.60 4.06
C VAL A 41 -7.00 -11.65 4.88
N TYR A 42 -6.26 -11.23 5.91
CA TYR A 42 -5.54 -12.11 6.81
C TYR A 42 -6.48 -13.01 7.62
N LEU A 43 -7.55 -12.45 8.19
CA LEU A 43 -8.54 -13.19 8.96
C LEU A 43 -9.50 -13.96 8.04
N GLY A 44 -9.95 -13.33 6.96
CA GLY A 44 -10.97 -13.85 6.07
C GLY A 44 -10.50 -15.02 5.23
N GLY A 45 -9.22 -15.12 4.88
CA GLY A 45 -8.68 -16.26 4.14
C GLY A 45 -8.97 -17.61 4.81
N PRO A 46 -8.49 -17.86 6.04
CA PRO A 46 -8.70 -19.12 6.75
C PRO A 46 -10.09 -19.26 7.39
N LEU A 47 -10.80 -18.16 7.68
CA LEU A 47 -12.09 -18.21 8.38
C LEU A 47 -13.31 -18.28 7.45
N LEU A 48 -13.20 -17.79 6.22
CA LEU A 48 -14.33 -17.82 5.28
C LEU A 48 -14.38 -19.13 4.51
N PRO A 49 -15.59 -19.62 4.15
CA PRO A 49 -15.71 -20.77 3.28
C PRO A 49 -15.03 -20.49 1.93
N ALA A 50 -14.30 -21.47 1.42
CA ALA A 50 -13.52 -21.37 0.18
C ALA A 50 -14.40 -21.44 -1.10
N THR A 51 -15.49 -20.68 -1.12
CA THR A 51 -16.38 -20.56 -2.28
C THR A 51 -15.71 -19.80 -3.43
N PRO A 52 -16.13 -20.02 -4.69
CA PRO A 52 -15.63 -19.23 -5.83
C PRO A 52 -15.83 -17.71 -5.64
N ALA A 53 -16.94 -17.32 -5.03
CA ALA A 53 -17.27 -15.92 -4.77
C ALA A 53 -16.29 -15.28 -3.76
N THR A 54 -16.01 -15.93 -2.64
CA THR A 54 -15.06 -15.42 -1.63
C THR A 54 -13.64 -15.32 -2.21
N ARG A 55 -13.22 -16.28 -3.02
CA ARG A 55 -11.92 -16.22 -3.72
C ARG A 55 -11.84 -15.04 -4.68
N ALA A 56 -12.87 -14.83 -5.49
CA ALA A 56 -12.91 -13.70 -6.42
C ALA A 56 -12.82 -12.35 -5.69
N VAL A 57 -13.53 -12.20 -4.57
CA VAL A 57 -13.45 -11.00 -3.72
C VAL A 57 -12.04 -10.81 -3.17
N LEU A 58 -11.43 -11.85 -2.59
CA LEU A 58 -10.08 -11.78 -2.03
C LEU A 58 -9.02 -11.42 -3.08
N ILE A 59 -9.16 -11.94 -4.31
CA ILE A 59 -8.28 -11.64 -5.43
C ILE A 59 -8.44 -10.18 -5.92
N ALA A 60 -9.64 -9.61 -5.82
CA ALA A 60 -9.92 -8.24 -6.27
C ALA A 60 -9.44 -7.16 -5.29
N ILE A 61 -9.22 -7.50 -4.01
CA ILE A 61 -8.86 -6.55 -2.95
C ILE A 61 -7.60 -5.71 -3.24
N PRO A 62 -6.47 -6.28 -3.71
CA PRO A 62 -5.28 -5.49 -4.03
C PRO A 62 -5.56 -4.43 -5.09
N ALA A 63 -6.32 -4.78 -6.13
CA ALA A 63 -6.70 -3.84 -7.19
C ALA A 63 -7.65 -2.75 -6.67
N ALA A 64 -8.67 -3.13 -5.89
CA ALA A 64 -9.59 -2.19 -5.26
C ALA A 64 -8.86 -1.19 -4.35
N TRP A 65 -7.89 -1.67 -3.57
CA TRP A 65 -7.06 -0.82 -2.72
C TRP A 65 -6.21 0.17 -3.54
N LEU A 66 -5.52 -0.29 -4.59
CA LEU A 66 -4.72 0.58 -5.46
C LEU A 66 -5.58 1.64 -6.17
N LEU A 67 -6.78 1.26 -6.62
CA LEU A 67 -7.75 2.19 -7.22
C LEU A 67 -8.23 3.23 -6.20
N ALA A 68 -8.60 2.80 -4.99
CA ALA A 68 -9.02 3.69 -3.91
C ALA A 68 -7.90 4.67 -3.54
N LYS A 69 -6.65 4.18 -3.43
CA LYS A 69 -5.46 5.01 -3.19
C LYS A 69 -5.28 6.04 -4.29
N GLY A 70 -5.29 5.62 -5.56
CA GLY A 70 -5.14 6.53 -6.71
C GLY A 70 -6.24 7.58 -6.77
N TRP A 71 -7.48 7.19 -6.48
CA TRP A 71 -8.63 8.10 -6.45
C TRP A 71 -8.52 9.12 -5.31
N MET A 72 -8.15 8.68 -4.10
CA MET A 72 -7.98 9.56 -2.94
C MET A 72 -6.88 10.60 -3.16
N VAL A 73 -5.72 10.18 -3.69
CA VAL A 73 -4.61 11.11 -3.97
C VAL A 73 -5.06 12.19 -4.94
N ARG A 74 -5.69 11.81 -6.05
CA ARG A 74 -6.11 12.75 -7.11
C ARG A 74 -7.25 13.68 -6.67
N ARG A 75 -8.28 13.15 -6.02
CA ARG A 75 -9.55 13.87 -5.83
C ARG A 75 -9.74 14.43 -4.43
N TYR A 76 -9.19 13.77 -3.41
CA TYR A 76 -9.33 14.19 -2.02
C TYR A 76 -8.15 15.05 -1.56
N TYR A 77 -6.92 14.59 -1.80
CA TYR A 77 -5.72 15.27 -1.32
C TYR A 77 -5.23 16.38 -2.25
N GLN A 78 -5.31 16.24 -3.57
CA GLN A 78 -4.79 17.24 -4.53
C GLN A 78 -5.82 18.25 -5.03
N ARG A 79 -6.98 18.38 -4.36
CA ARG A 79 -8.06 19.28 -4.83
C ARG A 79 -7.65 20.77 -4.87
N MET A 80 -6.65 21.20 -4.09
CA MET A 80 -6.26 22.62 -3.97
C MET A 80 -5.01 23.03 -4.76
N GLY A 81 -4.42 22.12 -5.54
CA GLY A 81 -3.21 22.35 -6.32
C GLY A 81 -2.25 21.16 -6.28
N HIS A 82 -1.47 20.96 -7.34
CA HIS A 82 -0.51 19.89 -7.46
C HIS A 82 0.86 20.37 -6.95
N VAL A 83 1.25 19.93 -5.75
CA VAL A 83 2.58 20.20 -5.20
C VAL A 83 3.26 18.87 -4.97
N GLU A 84 4.32 18.58 -5.72
CA GLU A 84 5.11 17.37 -5.57
C GLU A 84 6.19 17.56 -4.50
N GLN A 85 6.33 16.58 -3.61
CA GLN A 85 7.43 16.55 -2.64
C GLN A 85 8.74 16.18 -3.36
N LEU A 86 9.80 16.96 -3.15
CA LEU A 86 11.16 16.57 -3.55
C LEU A 86 11.58 15.32 -2.78
N GLU A 87 11.97 14.29 -3.53
CA GLU A 87 12.29 12.97 -3.03
C GLU A 87 13.70 12.98 -2.40
N THR A 88 13.83 12.48 -1.18
CA THR A 88 15.16 12.36 -0.58
C THR A 88 15.92 11.22 -1.29
N PRO A 89 17.24 11.34 -1.48
CA PRO A 89 18.01 10.31 -2.17
C PRO A 89 17.97 8.96 -1.44
N GLN A 90 17.83 8.95 -0.11
CA GLN A 90 17.73 7.72 0.69
C GLN A 90 16.41 6.97 0.45
N GLU A 91 15.28 7.68 0.43
CA GLU A 91 13.96 7.08 0.13
C GLU A 91 13.94 6.49 -1.28
N ARG A 92 14.55 7.18 -2.26
CA ARG A 92 14.69 6.67 -3.62
C ARG A 92 15.48 5.37 -3.68
N HIS A 93 16.62 5.28 -3.00
CA HIS A 93 17.43 4.05 -2.97
C HIS A 93 16.66 2.90 -2.32
N MET A 94 16.00 3.14 -1.18
CA MET A 94 15.19 2.14 -0.51
C MET A 94 14.05 1.64 -1.41
N HIS A 95 13.34 2.54 -2.09
CA HIS A 95 12.28 2.19 -3.04
C HIS A 95 12.81 1.29 -4.17
N TRP A 96 13.91 1.68 -4.81
CA TRP A 96 14.52 0.89 -5.87
C TRP A 96 15.02 -0.47 -5.38
N PHE A 97 15.55 -0.54 -4.17
CA PHE A 97 15.94 -1.80 -3.54
C PHE A 97 14.73 -2.73 -3.36
N CYS A 98 13.62 -2.22 -2.81
CA CYS A 98 12.38 -2.99 -2.67
C CYS A 98 11.85 -3.50 -4.02
N VAL A 99 11.81 -2.64 -5.04
CA VAL A 99 11.39 -3.02 -6.40
C VAL A 99 12.31 -4.09 -7.00
N ALA A 100 13.63 -3.94 -6.84
CA ALA A 100 14.61 -4.89 -7.36
C ALA A 100 14.47 -6.27 -6.68
N VAL A 101 14.26 -6.29 -5.36
CA VAL A 101 14.00 -7.53 -4.61
C VAL A 101 12.71 -8.20 -5.09
N THR A 102 11.61 -7.45 -5.22
CA THR A 102 10.35 -8.00 -5.74
C THR A 102 10.51 -8.57 -7.15
N LEU A 103 11.21 -7.85 -8.03
CA LEU A 103 11.49 -8.32 -9.39
C LEU A 103 12.33 -9.60 -9.38
N LEU A 104 13.39 -9.65 -8.58
CA LEU A 104 14.24 -10.84 -8.46
C LEU A 104 13.43 -12.05 -8.00
N VAL A 105 12.62 -11.90 -6.95
CA VAL A 105 11.74 -12.97 -6.46
C VAL A 105 10.74 -13.40 -7.54
N ALA A 106 10.14 -12.45 -8.26
CA ALA A 106 9.21 -12.75 -9.35
C ALA A 106 9.88 -13.58 -10.46
N VAL A 107 11.11 -13.23 -10.84
CA VAL A 107 11.91 -13.98 -11.82
C VAL A 107 12.26 -15.37 -11.31
N ILE A 108 12.72 -15.50 -10.07
CA ILE A 108 13.07 -16.79 -9.46
C ILE A 108 11.85 -17.71 -9.43
N LEU A 109 10.70 -17.24 -8.97
CA LEU A 109 9.49 -18.06 -8.90
C LEU A 109 8.99 -18.44 -10.29
N THR A 110 8.96 -17.50 -11.23
CA THR A 110 8.52 -17.76 -12.61
C THR A 110 9.42 -18.77 -13.31
N THR A 111 10.74 -18.62 -13.18
CA THR A 111 11.70 -19.57 -13.76
C THR A 111 11.62 -20.94 -13.09
N SER A 112 11.50 -20.99 -11.76
CA SER A 112 11.35 -22.25 -11.01
C SER A 112 10.11 -23.02 -11.45
N ILE A 113 8.96 -22.34 -11.58
CA ILE A 113 7.71 -22.93 -12.08
C ILE A 113 7.85 -23.34 -13.55
N GLY A 114 8.50 -22.52 -14.38
CA GLY A 114 8.74 -22.84 -15.78
C GLY A 114 9.63 -24.07 -15.96
N MET A 115 10.65 -24.25 -15.11
CA MET A 115 11.55 -25.41 -15.12
C MET A 115 10.83 -26.69 -14.71
N THR A 116 10.00 -26.65 -13.68
CA THR A 116 9.20 -27.82 -13.26
C THR A 116 8.10 -28.16 -14.26
N ALA A 117 7.54 -27.16 -14.93
CA ALA A 117 6.51 -27.33 -15.96
C ALA A 117 7.08 -27.69 -17.35
N ARG A 118 8.39 -27.82 -17.55
CA ARG A 118 9.02 -28.03 -18.88
C ARG A 118 8.42 -29.18 -19.69
N GLN A 119 7.95 -30.23 -19.02
CA GLN A 119 7.36 -31.39 -19.70
C GLN A 119 5.92 -31.12 -20.20
N HIS A 120 5.21 -30.18 -19.59
CA HIS A 120 3.83 -29.81 -19.94
C HIS A 120 3.57 -28.32 -19.72
N ALA A 121 4.36 -27.45 -20.34
CA ALA A 121 4.31 -26.00 -20.09
C ALA A 121 2.92 -25.39 -20.41
N TRP A 122 2.20 -26.01 -21.33
CA TRP A 122 0.85 -25.60 -21.76
C TRP A 122 -0.28 -26.16 -20.88
N SER A 123 0.01 -27.02 -19.89
CA SER A 123 -0.99 -27.63 -19.00
C SER A 123 -1.04 -26.99 -17.62
N LEU A 124 -0.49 -25.78 -17.45
CA LEU A 124 -0.54 -25.10 -16.17
C LEU A 124 -2.00 -24.87 -15.75
N PRO A 125 -2.40 -25.26 -14.53
CA PRO A 125 -3.76 -25.02 -14.06
C PRO A 125 -4.03 -23.51 -14.01
N ALA A 126 -5.27 -23.11 -14.31
CA ALA A 126 -5.67 -21.71 -14.38
C ALA A 126 -5.33 -20.91 -13.11
N GLY A 127 -5.38 -21.55 -11.93
CA GLY A 127 -4.99 -20.92 -10.67
C GLY A 127 -3.50 -20.53 -10.60
N MET A 128 -2.62 -21.30 -11.22
CA MET A 128 -1.19 -21.01 -11.28
C MET A 128 -0.88 -19.86 -12.25
N LEU A 129 -1.65 -19.75 -13.33
CA LEU A 129 -1.59 -18.58 -14.22
C LEU A 129 -2.02 -17.31 -13.47
N GLY A 130 -3.10 -17.40 -12.67
CA GLY A 130 -3.52 -16.32 -11.78
C GLY A 130 -2.44 -15.92 -10.78
N TYR A 131 -1.77 -16.91 -10.18
CA TYR A 131 -0.67 -16.69 -9.24
C TYR A 131 0.47 -15.89 -9.89
N LEU A 132 0.92 -16.32 -11.08
CA LEU A 132 1.97 -15.64 -11.83
C LEU A 132 1.55 -14.24 -12.27
N ALA A 133 0.31 -14.08 -12.75
CA ALA A 133 -0.21 -12.77 -13.15
C ALA A 133 -0.20 -11.78 -11.98
N LEU A 134 -0.66 -12.19 -10.80
CA LEU A 134 -0.67 -11.35 -9.61
C LEU A 134 0.74 -11.03 -9.09
N LEU A 135 1.66 -11.99 -9.20
CA LEU A 135 3.08 -11.79 -8.86
C LEU A 135 3.74 -10.73 -9.74
N TRP A 136 3.50 -10.78 -11.05
CA TRP A 136 4.00 -9.75 -11.98
C TRP A 136 3.28 -8.41 -11.80
N LEU A 137 1.97 -8.43 -11.49
CA LEU A 137 1.23 -7.22 -11.18
C LEU A 137 1.75 -6.55 -9.90
N LEU A 138 2.21 -7.32 -8.91
CA LEU A 138 2.91 -6.81 -7.74
C LEU A 138 4.20 -6.07 -8.12
N VAL A 139 5.00 -6.54 -9.08
CA VAL A 139 6.21 -5.83 -9.54
C VAL A 139 5.85 -4.45 -10.09
N VAL A 140 4.83 -4.39 -10.96
CA VAL A 140 4.32 -3.13 -11.51
C VAL A 140 3.75 -2.25 -10.39
N ALA A 141 3.06 -2.87 -9.43
CA ALA A 141 2.47 -2.17 -8.30
C ALA A 141 3.53 -1.54 -7.40
N ALA A 142 4.57 -2.31 -7.09
CA ALA A 142 5.74 -1.91 -6.33
C ALA A 142 6.43 -0.73 -6.99
N TRP A 143 6.70 -0.83 -8.29
CA TRP A 143 7.34 0.24 -9.06
C TRP A 143 6.56 1.55 -8.98
N ARG A 144 5.24 1.51 -9.13
CA ARG A 144 4.43 2.71 -9.41
C ARG A 144 3.69 3.30 -8.21
N TRP A 145 3.29 2.49 -7.22
CA TRP A 145 2.43 2.94 -6.12
C TRP A 145 2.96 2.66 -4.70
N LEU A 146 3.88 1.70 -4.49
CA LEU A 146 4.33 1.28 -3.15
C LEU A 146 5.64 1.96 -2.70
N ARG A 147 5.64 3.30 -2.62
CA ARG A 147 6.84 4.07 -2.26
C ARG A 147 7.17 4.12 -0.77
N SER A 148 6.17 3.94 0.10
CA SER A 148 6.37 3.89 1.55
C SER A 148 6.66 2.45 2.00
N PRO A 149 7.60 2.21 2.94
CA PRO A 149 7.90 0.86 3.44
C PRO A 149 6.67 0.13 3.99
N LEU A 150 5.78 0.83 4.70
CA LEU A 150 4.54 0.25 5.21
C LEU A 150 3.56 -0.09 4.08
N ASP A 151 3.44 0.79 3.08
CA ASP A 151 2.64 0.50 1.89
C ASP A 151 3.18 -0.73 1.17
N PHE A 152 4.51 -0.84 1.04
CA PHE A 152 5.17 -1.98 0.42
C PHE A 152 4.89 -3.28 1.16
N ILE A 153 5.02 -3.32 2.49
CA ILE A 153 4.74 -4.51 3.30
C ILE A 153 3.28 -4.96 3.13
N VAL A 154 2.33 -4.04 3.34
CA VAL A 154 0.90 -4.35 3.26
C VAL A 154 0.48 -4.68 1.83
N GLY A 155 0.96 -3.93 0.84
CA GLY A 155 0.69 -4.19 -0.56
C GLY A 155 1.23 -5.54 -1.01
N THR A 156 2.48 -5.83 -0.69
CA THR A 156 3.11 -7.14 -0.97
C THR A 156 2.28 -8.27 -0.36
N PHE A 157 1.85 -8.13 0.90
CA PHE A 157 0.99 -9.13 1.53
C PHE A 157 -0.34 -9.34 0.79
N LEU A 158 -1.04 -8.26 0.47
CA LEU A 158 -2.33 -8.33 -0.24
C LEU A 158 -2.17 -9.07 -1.59
N PHE A 159 -1.12 -8.76 -2.34
CA PHE A 159 -0.82 -9.43 -3.59
C PHE A 159 -0.42 -10.91 -3.41
N CYS A 160 0.44 -11.20 -2.44
CA CYS A 160 0.85 -12.57 -2.14
C CYS A 160 -0.34 -13.43 -1.72
N GLN A 161 -1.22 -12.91 -0.84
CA GLN A 161 -2.41 -13.64 -0.42
C GLN A 161 -3.39 -13.81 -1.58
N ALA A 162 -3.61 -12.80 -2.42
CA ALA A 162 -4.41 -12.95 -3.64
C ALA A 162 -3.83 -14.02 -4.58
N ALA A 163 -2.50 -14.05 -4.76
CA ALA A 163 -1.83 -15.04 -5.57
C ALA A 163 -2.01 -16.45 -5.00
N VAL A 164 -1.80 -16.63 -3.70
CA VAL A 164 -2.00 -17.91 -3.01
C VAL A 164 -3.46 -18.39 -3.12
N VAL A 165 -4.43 -17.47 -2.95
CA VAL A 165 -5.86 -17.75 -3.13
C VAL A 165 -6.18 -18.17 -4.57
N SER A 166 -5.56 -17.55 -5.57
CA SER A 166 -5.74 -17.93 -6.97
C SER A 166 -5.23 -19.35 -7.25
N ALA A 167 -4.15 -19.77 -6.59
CA ALA A 167 -3.63 -21.14 -6.64
C ALA A 167 -4.43 -22.13 -5.75
N GLY A 168 -5.44 -21.65 -5.01
CA GLY A 168 -6.32 -22.46 -4.17
C GLY A 168 -5.87 -22.65 -2.72
N GLY A 169 -4.82 -21.95 -2.28
CA GLY A 169 -4.32 -21.97 -0.91
C GLY A 169 -4.74 -20.74 -0.09
N PHE A 170 -4.34 -20.73 1.19
CA PHE A 170 -4.44 -19.58 2.09
C PHE A 170 -3.23 -19.52 3.03
N TYR A 171 -2.83 -18.33 3.47
CA TYR A 171 -1.87 -18.24 4.58
C TYR A 171 -2.47 -18.81 5.88
N PRO A 172 -1.69 -19.61 6.64
CA PRO A 172 -2.16 -20.21 7.87
C PRO A 172 -2.31 -19.17 8.99
N LEU A 173 -3.39 -19.28 9.76
CA LEU A 173 -3.59 -18.48 10.97
C LEU A 173 -2.82 -19.10 12.14
N ILE A 174 -2.27 -18.28 13.02
CA ILE A 174 -1.64 -18.77 14.25
C ILE A 174 -2.63 -19.65 15.03
N GLY A 175 -2.15 -20.82 15.46
CA GLY A 175 -2.95 -21.78 16.23
C GLY A 175 -3.85 -22.69 15.39
N THR A 176 -3.90 -22.53 14.06
CA THR A 176 -4.71 -23.39 13.18
C THR A 176 -3.93 -24.53 12.52
N THR A 177 -2.59 -24.51 12.60
CA THR A 177 -1.74 -25.55 11.99
C THR A 177 -0.88 -26.24 13.02
N HIS A 178 -0.81 -27.58 12.96
CA HIS A 178 0.01 -28.41 13.84
C HIS A 178 1.37 -28.80 13.24
N THR A 179 1.62 -28.49 11.97
CA THR A 179 2.91 -28.75 11.31
C THR A 179 3.94 -27.68 11.68
N HIS A 180 5.21 -28.09 11.89
CA HIS A 180 6.31 -27.16 12.17
C HIS A 180 6.47 -26.07 11.10
N GLN A 181 6.31 -26.44 9.82
CA GLN A 181 6.37 -25.51 8.71
C GLN A 181 5.19 -24.52 8.69
N GLY A 182 3.97 -24.99 8.96
CA GLY A 182 2.79 -24.13 9.11
C GLY A 182 2.92 -23.16 10.28
N MET A 183 3.51 -23.60 11.40
CA MET A 183 3.78 -22.74 12.56
C MET A 183 4.75 -21.61 12.21
N LEU A 184 5.87 -21.91 11.54
CA LEU A 184 6.82 -20.89 11.07
C LEU A 184 6.16 -19.90 10.11
N MET A 185 5.37 -20.38 9.14
CA MET A 185 4.65 -19.52 8.20
C MET A 185 3.63 -18.63 8.92
N SER A 186 2.93 -19.14 9.94
CA SER A 186 1.97 -18.36 10.72
C SER A 186 2.65 -17.28 11.59
N LEU A 187 3.85 -17.56 12.10
CA LEU A 187 4.65 -16.58 12.84
C LEU A 187 5.15 -15.45 11.94
N VAL A 188 5.66 -15.78 10.75
CA VAL A 188 6.02 -14.77 9.74
C VAL A 188 4.77 -13.99 9.32
N ALA A 189 3.63 -14.67 9.16
CA ALA A 189 2.39 -14.03 8.79
C ALA A 189 1.88 -13.04 9.87
N LEU A 190 2.32 -13.15 11.13
CA LEU A 190 1.98 -12.22 12.21
C LEU A 190 2.52 -10.80 12.00
N MET A 191 3.61 -10.65 11.25
CA MET A 191 4.12 -9.32 10.91
C MET A 191 3.10 -8.51 10.11
N PHE A 192 2.24 -9.15 9.31
CA PHE A 192 1.28 -8.45 8.46
C PHE A 192 0.13 -7.78 9.24
N PRO A 193 -0.59 -8.44 10.18
CA PRO A 193 -1.57 -7.76 11.01
C PRO A 193 -0.92 -6.69 11.91
N LEU A 194 0.30 -6.90 12.41
CA LEU A 194 1.02 -5.88 13.16
C LEU A 194 1.35 -4.65 12.30
N ALA A 195 1.87 -4.88 11.08
CA ALA A 195 2.12 -3.81 10.11
C ALA A 195 0.83 -3.09 9.71
N ALA A 196 -0.27 -3.81 9.56
CA ALA A 196 -1.59 -3.26 9.28
C ALA A 196 -2.09 -2.34 10.40
N LEU A 197 -1.96 -2.76 11.66
CA LEU A 197 -2.30 -1.93 12.82
C LEU A 197 -1.43 -0.66 12.89
N ALA A 198 -0.11 -0.80 12.68
CA ALA A 198 0.79 0.35 12.61
C ALA A 198 0.42 1.31 11.48
N MET A 199 0.05 0.77 10.30
CA MET A 199 -0.39 1.54 9.15
C MET A 199 -1.71 2.28 9.41
N ILE A 200 -2.66 1.65 10.12
CA ILE A 200 -3.92 2.30 10.56
C ILE A 200 -3.62 3.44 11.53
N ALA A 201 -2.83 3.18 12.58
CA ALA A 201 -2.51 4.18 13.58
C ALA A 201 -1.82 5.41 12.96
N ARG A 202 -0.83 5.17 12.08
CA ARG A 202 -0.14 6.21 11.33
C ARG A 202 -1.10 6.94 10.38
N GLY A 203 -1.95 6.22 9.65
CA GLY A 203 -2.92 6.80 8.72
C GLY A 203 -3.94 7.71 9.41
N VAL A 204 -4.38 7.36 10.62
CA VAL A 204 -5.26 8.21 11.44
C VAL A 204 -4.53 9.47 11.91
N ALA A 205 -3.28 9.35 12.37
CA ALA A 205 -2.48 10.49 12.78
C ALA A 205 -2.23 11.47 11.61
N GLU A 206 -1.85 10.95 10.43
CA GLU A 206 -1.68 11.74 9.20
C GLU A 206 -3.00 12.38 8.77
N HIS A 207 -4.14 11.69 8.88
CA HIS A 207 -5.43 12.29 8.52
C HIS A 207 -5.82 13.44 9.45
N ARG A 208 -5.54 13.35 10.75
CA ARG A 208 -5.78 14.45 11.70
C ARG A 208 -4.93 15.67 11.37
N GLN A 209 -3.63 15.46 11.13
CA GLN A 209 -2.71 16.52 10.70
C GLN A 209 -3.17 17.20 9.40
N PHE A 210 -3.69 16.43 8.45
CA PHE A 210 -4.24 16.99 7.21
C PHE A 210 -5.45 17.92 7.46
N ARG A 211 -6.35 17.54 8.38
CA ARG A 211 -7.52 18.37 8.71
C ARG A 211 -7.09 19.69 9.34
N GLU A 212 -6.11 19.66 10.24
CA GLU A 212 -5.54 20.86 10.85
C GLU A 212 -4.87 21.77 9.81
N LEU A 213 -4.04 21.20 8.93
CA LEU A 213 -3.41 21.92 7.82
C LEU A 213 -4.43 22.58 6.90
N ARG A 214 -5.50 21.86 6.56
CA ARG A 214 -6.58 22.37 5.70
C ARG A 214 -7.33 23.54 6.35
N LEU A 215 -7.56 23.49 7.65
CA LEU A 215 -8.19 24.59 8.39
C LEU A 215 -7.28 25.84 8.40
N ARG A 216 -5.99 25.67 8.70
CA ARG A 216 -5.01 26.77 8.71
C ARG A 216 -4.85 27.42 7.33
N LEU A 217 -4.75 26.62 6.27
CA LEU A 217 -4.68 27.13 4.89
C LEU A 217 -5.98 27.87 4.48
N GLY A 218 -7.14 27.41 4.96
CA GLY A 218 -8.41 28.10 4.75
C GLY A 218 -8.46 29.46 5.45
N GLN A 219 -7.99 29.53 6.70
CA GLN A 219 -7.91 30.78 7.48
C GLN A 219 -6.97 31.81 6.82
N LEU A 220 -5.80 31.38 6.36
CA LEU A 220 -4.81 32.26 5.71
C LEU A 220 -5.28 32.75 4.33
N ARG A 221 -6.05 31.95 3.57
CA ARG A 221 -6.65 32.40 2.30
C ARG A 221 -7.86 33.33 2.48
N GLY A 222 -8.60 33.18 3.59
CA GLY A 222 -9.79 33.97 3.89
C GLY A 222 -9.52 35.27 4.67
N ALA A 223 -8.33 35.44 5.23
CA ALA A 223 -7.97 36.67 5.94
C ALA A 223 -7.84 37.84 4.93
N PRO A 224 -8.63 38.92 5.07
CA PRO A 224 -8.49 40.07 4.19
C PRO A 224 -7.07 40.63 4.26
N ALA A 225 -6.49 40.90 3.09
CA ALA A 225 -5.23 41.61 2.96
C ALA A 225 -5.47 43.09 3.27
N GLY A 226 -5.62 43.45 4.54
CA GLY A 226 -5.74 44.84 4.94
C GLY A 226 -6.74 45.05 6.06
N GLU A 227 -6.25 44.98 7.29
CA GLU A 227 -6.57 45.99 8.30
C GLU A 227 -5.24 46.35 8.95
N SER A 228 -4.59 47.35 8.34
CA SER A 228 -3.46 48.11 8.88
C SER A 228 -3.98 49.43 9.41
#